data_AF-A0A449AUV7-F1
#
_entry.id   AF-A0A449AUV7-F1
#
_cell.length_a   1.000
_cell.length_b   1.000
_cell.length_c   1.000
_cell.angle_alpha   90.00
_cell.angle_beta   90.00
_cell.angle_gamma   90.00
#
_symmetry.space_group_name_H-M   'P 1'
#
loop_
_entity.id
_entity.type
_entity.pdbx_description
1 polymer ?
#
loop_
_entity_poly.entity_id
_entity_poly.type
_entity_poly.pdbx_seq_one_letter_code
_entity_poly.pdbx_strand_id
1 'polypeptide(L)'
;MRSVDLNSNKTNYYILDAKYYKYGIYPERGENVLPQASDIIKQIAYGDYISNELKKEKHDITFSTYNAFLSPFDSLNNKFETSEKMFYAGKSFFTKERNNQSKHQEVHLILIDTKWLIENYARDIELISQIRQKLIGLIDNDQNK
;
A
#
# COMPACT_ATOMS: atom_id res chain seq x y z
N MET A 1 -6.51 -7.08 2.41
CA MET A 1 -5.64 -8.27 2.44
C MET A 1 -5.21 -8.56 3.87
N ARG A 2 -5.23 -9.82 4.32
CA ARG A 2 -4.83 -10.21 5.69
C ARG A 2 -3.51 -10.97 5.64
N SER A 3 -2.60 -10.67 6.56
CA SER A 3 -1.42 -11.49 6.84
C SER A 3 -1.42 -11.90 8.31
N VAL A 4 -1.01 -13.14 8.56
CA VAL A 4 -0.95 -13.70 9.91
C VAL A 4 0.50 -14.10 10.14
N ASP A 5 1.12 -13.51 11.15
CA ASP A 5 2.34 -14.07 11.70
C ASP A 5 1.92 -15.26 12.56
N LEU A 6 2.48 -16.44 12.30
CA LEU A 6 2.16 -17.65 13.06
C LEU A 6 2.99 -17.75 14.34
N ASN A 7 4.09 -16.99 14.42
CA ASN A 7 5.07 -17.05 15.51
C ASN A 7 4.84 -15.97 16.58
N SER A 8 4.20 -14.86 16.20
CA SER A 8 3.63 -13.89 17.13
C SER A 8 2.12 -13.89 16.90
N ASN A 9 1.28 -13.89 17.93
CA ASN A 9 -0.19 -13.95 17.79
C ASN A 9 -0.76 -12.64 17.20
N LYS A 10 -0.25 -12.26 16.03
CA LYS A 10 -0.31 -10.95 15.40
C LYS A 10 -0.90 -11.08 14.01
N THR A 11 -1.97 -10.33 13.78
CA THR A 11 -2.61 -10.27 12.46
C THR A 11 -2.45 -8.87 11.86
N ASN A 12 -1.87 -8.79 10.66
CA ASN A 12 -1.77 -7.57 9.89
C ASN A 12 -2.91 -7.49 8.86
N TYR A 13 -3.54 -6.33 8.74
CA TYR A 13 -4.54 -6.01 7.74
C TYR A 13 -3.99 -4.93 6.82
N TYR A 14 -4.13 -5.13 5.52
CA TYR A 14 -3.68 -4.21 4.48
C TYR A 14 -4.90 -3.77 3.68
N ILE A 15 -5.15 -2.47 3.68
CA ILE A 15 -6.16 -1.80 2.88
C ILE A 15 -5.48 -1.38 1.59
N LEU A 16 -6.00 -1.89 0.48
CA LEU A 16 -5.45 -1.66 -0.85
C LEU A 16 -6.52 -1.04 -1.71
N ASP A 17 -6.20 0.10 -2.33
CA ASP A 17 -7.07 0.75 -3.31
C ASP A 17 -6.27 1.04 -4.58
N ALA A 18 -6.75 0.51 -5.69
CA ALA A 18 -6.11 0.66 -6.97
C ALA A 18 -6.76 1.80 -7.75
N LYS A 19 -5.99 2.82 -8.11
CA LYS A 19 -6.50 3.98 -8.83
C LYS A 19 -5.47 4.49 -9.83
N TYR A 20 -5.96 4.96 -10.98
CA TYR A 20 -5.13 5.60 -11.99
C TYR A 20 -4.70 6.99 -11.52
N TYR A 21 -3.54 7.06 -10.86
CA TYR A 21 -2.85 8.32 -10.61
C TYR A 21 -1.88 8.58 -11.76
N LYS A 22 -1.99 9.77 -12.37
CA LYS A 22 -1.15 10.17 -13.51
C LYS A 22 0.34 10.18 -13.15
N TYR A 23 0.68 10.20 -11.85
CA TYR A 23 2.05 10.15 -11.37
C TYR A 23 2.83 8.93 -11.89
N GLY A 24 2.19 7.76 -12.03
CA GLY A 24 2.86 6.57 -12.56
C GLY A 24 3.32 6.71 -14.02
N ILE A 25 2.83 7.70 -14.76
CA ILE A 25 3.16 7.95 -16.17
C ILE A 25 3.87 9.28 -16.36
N TYR A 26 3.47 10.30 -15.62
CA TYR A 26 3.93 11.69 -15.75
C TYR A 26 4.42 12.26 -14.40
N PRO A 27 5.40 11.65 -13.72
CA PRO A 27 5.87 12.13 -12.41
C PRO A 27 6.42 13.56 -12.46
N GLU A 28 6.90 14.00 -13.62
CA GLU A 28 7.41 15.36 -13.86
C GLU A 28 6.34 16.46 -13.69
N ARG A 29 5.05 16.09 -13.64
CA ARG A 29 3.94 17.03 -13.42
C ARG A 29 3.68 17.35 -11.94
N GLY A 30 4.50 16.82 -11.04
CA GLY A 30 4.50 17.16 -9.61
C GLY A 30 3.22 16.75 -8.87
N GLU A 31 2.81 17.55 -7.89
CA GLU A 31 1.77 17.18 -6.92
C GLU A 31 0.37 16.99 -7.53
N ASN A 32 0.08 17.65 -8.66
CA ASN A 32 -1.23 17.59 -9.32
C ASN A 32 -1.58 16.22 -9.89
N VAL A 33 -0.59 15.33 -10.03
CA VAL A 33 -0.78 13.97 -10.54
C VAL A 33 -0.69 12.90 -9.45
N LEU A 34 -0.41 13.29 -8.20
CA LEU A 34 -0.41 12.44 -7.01
C LEU A 34 -1.83 12.24 -6.44
N PRO A 35 -2.00 11.27 -5.51
CA PRO A 35 -3.21 11.15 -4.72
C PRO A 35 -3.61 12.47 -4.06
N GLN A 36 -4.87 12.87 -4.26
CA GLN A 36 -5.40 14.10 -3.70
C GLN A 36 -5.78 13.91 -2.23
N ALA A 37 -5.83 15.00 -1.47
CA ALA A 37 -6.17 14.96 -0.05
C ALA A 37 -7.50 14.23 0.23
N SER A 38 -8.50 14.39 -0.64
CA SER A 38 -9.79 13.70 -0.52
C SER A 38 -9.69 12.18 -0.68
N ASP A 39 -8.76 11.68 -1.49
CA ASP A 39 -8.52 10.24 -1.62
C ASP A 39 -7.77 9.71 -0.38
N ILE A 40 -6.77 10.44 0.10
CA ILE A 40 -6.02 10.11 1.33
C ILE A 40 -6.97 10.03 2.54
N ILE A 41 -7.87 11.00 2.71
CA ILE A 41 -8.85 11.02 3.80
C ILE A 41 -9.75 9.78 3.76
N LYS A 42 -10.22 9.36 2.58
CA LYS A 42 -11.02 8.13 2.44
C LYS A 42 -10.25 6.89 2.88
N GLN A 43 -8.98 6.80 2.48
CA GLN A 43 -8.11 5.70 2.87
C GLN A 43 -7.94 5.62 4.40
N ILE A 44 -7.71 6.76 5.04
CA ILE A 44 -7.62 6.82 6.49
C ILE A 44 -8.94 6.43 7.16
N ALA A 45 -10.08 6.92 6.63
CA ALA A 45 -11.41 6.57 7.15
C ALA A 45 -11.68 5.05 7.10
N TYR A 46 -11.24 4.37 6.03
CA TYR A 46 -11.31 2.90 5.97
C TYR A 46 -10.44 2.24 7.05
N GLY A 47 -9.24 2.79 7.28
CA GLY A 47 -8.33 2.35 8.34
C GLY A 47 -8.91 2.51 9.74
N ASP A 48 -9.54 3.66 10.01
CA ASP A 48 -10.19 3.96 11.28
C ASP A 48 -11.37 3.01 11.53
N TYR A 49 -12.20 2.80 10.50
CA TYR A 49 -13.33 1.86 10.59
C TYR A 49 -12.85 0.45 10.94
N ILE A 50 -11.92 -0.11 10.17
CA ILE A 50 -11.41 -1.48 10.41
C ILE A 50 -10.74 -1.58 11.78
N SER A 51 -9.94 -0.60 12.16
CA SER A 51 -9.25 -0.62 13.45
C SER A 51 -10.23 -0.56 14.61
N ASN A 52 -11.32 0.19 14.49
CA ASN A 52 -12.36 0.26 15.51
C ASN A 52 -13.17 -1.04 15.61
N GLU A 53 -13.51 -1.67 14.49
CA GLU A 53 -14.21 -2.96 14.51
C GLU A 53 -13.33 -4.07 15.11
N LEU A 54 -12.05 -4.13 14.76
CA LEU A 54 -11.13 -5.12 15.31
C LEU A 54 -10.91 -4.98 16.82
N LYS A 55 -10.91 -3.75 17.36
CA LYS A 55 -10.85 -3.51 18.82
C LYS A 55 -12.06 -4.07 19.57
N LYS A 56 -13.23 -4.11 18.92
CA LYS A 56 -14.47 -4.63 19.53
C LYS A 56 -14.50 -6.15 19.56
N GLU A 57 -13.96 -6.81 18.54
CA GLU A 57 -14.06 -8.26 18.38
C GLU A 57 -12.95 -9.06 19.08
N LYS A 58 -11.76 -8.48 19.29
CA LYS A 58 -10.54 -9.25 19.63
C LYS A 58 -9.78 -8.64 20.80
N HIS A 59 -10.04 -9.15 22.00
CA HIS A 59 -9.36 -8.71 23.23
C HIS A 59 -7.92 -9.22 23.37
N ASP A 60 -7.56 -10.38 22.76
CA ASP A 60 -6.26 -11.04 22.97
C ASP A 60 -5.36 -11.14 21.71
N ILE A 61 -5.72 -10.49 20.60
CA ILE A 61 -4.95 -10.54 19.35
C ILE A 61 -4.37 -9.16 19.07
N THR A 62 -3.04 -9.07 18.99
CA THR A 62 -2.37 -7.86 18.50
C THR A 62 -2.62 -7.73 17.00
N PHE A 63 -3.09 -6.57 16.54
CA PHE A 63 -3.24 -6.32 15.11
C PHE A 63 -2.59 -5.02 14.66
N SER A 64 -2.32 -4.93 13.36
CA SER A 64 -1.82 -3.72 12.72
C SER A 64 -2.55 -3.54 11.40
N THR A 65 -3.03 -2.33 11.14
CA THR A 65 -3.68 -1.97 9.89
C THR A 65 -2.73 -1.09 9.08
N TYR A 66 -2.61 -1.34 7.79
CA TYR A 66 -1.74 -0.66 6.85
C TYR A 66 -2.55 -0.19 5.65
N ASN A 67 -2.14 0.91 5.01
CA ASN A 67 -2.86 1.47 3.88
C ASN A 67 -1.95 1.75 2.69
N ALA A 68 -2.32 1.30 1.50
CA ALA A 68 -1.60 1.62 0.28
C ALA A 68 -2.52 1.85 -0.92
N PHE A 69 -2.18 2.86 -1.71
CA PHE A 69 -2.61 3.01 -3.08
C PHE A 69 -1.75 2.19 -4.02
N LEU A 70 -2.40 1.53 -4.99
CA LEU A 70 -1.76 0.89 -6.11
C LEU A 70 -2.02 1.72 -7.37
N SER A 71 -0.96 2.23 -8.00
CA SER A 71 -1.07 3.01 -9.22
C SER A 71 -0.42 2.28 -10.39
N PRO A 72 -1.03 2.27 -11.58
CA PRO A 72 -0.40 1.70 -12.76
C PRO A 72 0.84 2.50 -13.16
N PHE A 73 1.88 1.79 -13.62
CA PHE A 73 2.98 2.34 -14.43
C PHE A 73 3.44 1.30 -15.46
N ASP A 74 4.39 1.68 -16.33
CA ASP A 74 5.02 0.80 -17.31
C ASP A 74 6.50 0.60 -16.96
N SER A 75 6.89 -0.59 -16.50
CA SER A 75 8.28 -0.84 -16.08
C SER A 75 9.28 -0.83 -17.24
N LEU A 76 8.82 -0.93 -18.49
CA LEU A 76 9.68 -0.93 -19.67
C LEU A 76 9.85 0.48 -20.25
N ASN A 77 8.90 1.37 -19.97
CA ASN A 77 8.91 2.75 -20.46
C ASN A 77 8.41 3.72 -19.37
N ASN A 78 9.26 3.98 -18.38
CA ASN A 78 8.98 4.91 -17.29
C ASN A 78 10.07 5.96 -17.10
N LYS A 79 9.73 6.97 -16.29
CA LYS A 79 10.60 8.08 -15.89
C LYS A 79 11.30 7.85 -14.54
N PHE A 80 11.16 6.68 -13.94
CA PHE A 80 11.74 6.33 -12.63
C PHE A 80 13.05 5.53 -12.76
N GLU A 81 13.53 5.31 -13.99
CA GLU A 81 14.77 4.58 -14.29
C GLU A 81 14.84 3.20 -13.63
N THR A 82 13.68 2.54 -13.51
CA THR A 82 13.55 1.22 -12.88
C THR A 82 12.95 0.21 -13.84
N SER A 83 13.45 -1.02 -13.79
CA SER A 83 12.88 -2.19 -14.46
C SER A 83 12.03 -3.05 -13.53
N GLU A 84 11.90 -2.66 -12.26
CA GLU A 84 11.11 -3.36 -11.25
C GLU A 84 9.63 -3.43 -11.66
N LYS A 85 8.96 -4.56 -11.40
CA LYS A 85 7.51 -4.68 -11.66
C LYS A 85 6.63 -3.99 -10.62
N MET A 86 7.23 -3.66 -9.48
CA MET A 86 6.59 -2.97 -8.37
C MET A 86 7.59 -2.01 -7.76
N PHE A 87 7.20 -0.74 -7.61
CA PHE A 87 8.09 0.34 -7.22
C PHE A 87 7.44 1.19 -6.13
N TYR A 88 8.17 1.51 -5.06
CA TYR A 88 7.66 2.37 -3.99
C TYR A 88 7.83 3.84 -4.38
N ALA A 89 6.71 4.57 -4.46
CA ALA A 89 6.72 5.97 -4.86
C ALA A 89 6.73 6.96 -3.70
N GLY A 90 6.30 6.54 -2.50
CA GLY A 90 6.31 7.37 -1.30
C GLY A 90 5.10 7.13 -0.40
N LYS A 91 4.91 8.00 0.60
CA LYS A 91 3.77 7.97 1.52
C LYS A 91 3.27 9.36 1.88
N SER A 92 2.05 9.42 2.40
CA SER A 92 1.46 10.62 2.96
C SER A 92 0.74 10.32 4.29
N PHE A 93 0.52 11.37 5.09
CA PHE A 93 -0.18 11.34 6.37
C PHE A 93 -1.12 12.55 6.46
N PHE A 94 -2.19 12.44 7.25
CA PHE A 94 -3.14 13.54 7.42
C PHE A 94 -2.67 14.61 8.41
N THR A 95 -1.96 14.24 9.48
CA THR A 95 -1.45 15.20 10.48
C THR A 95 0.08 15.15 10.59
N LYS A 96 0.70 16.30 10.86
CA LYS A 96 2.16 16.44 11.02
C LYS A 96 2.72 15.76 12.29
N GLU A 97 1.85 15.38 13.22
CA GLU A 97 2.24 14.83 14.51
C GLU A 97 2.62 13.34 14.35
N ARG A 98 3.92 13.06 14.27
CA ARG A 98 4.45 11.69 14.11
C ARG A 98 4.29 10.82 15.36
N ASN A 99 3.96 11.41 16.50
CA ASN A 99 3.91 10.71 17.78
C ASN A 99 2.53 10.05 17.94
N ASN A 100 2.49 8.72 18.05
CA ASN A 100 1.28 7.89 18.24
C ASN A 100 0.28 7.79 17.07
N GLN A 101 0.69 8.05 15.83
CA GLN A 101 -0.16 7.73 14.69
C GLN A 101 -0.27 6.22 14.49
N SER A 102 -1.49 5.73 14.36
CA SER A 102 -1.75 4.33 14.00
C SER A 102 -1.26 4.08 12.57
N LYS A 103 -0.62 2.92 12.33
CA LYS A 103 0.01 2.56 11.05
C LYS A 103 -0.86 2.75 9.79
N HIS A 104 -2.18 2.73 9.91
CA HIS A 104 -3.09 2.94 8.77
C HIS A 104 -3.30 4.41 8.40
N GLN A 105 -2.81 5.35 9.22
CA GLN A 105 -2.77 6.78 8.89
C GLN A 105 -1.62 7.11 7.93
N GLU A 106 -0.64 6.22 7.81
CA GLU A 106 0.34 6.24 6.74
C GLU A 106 -0.28 5.60 5.49
N VAL A 107 -0.49 6.42 4.47
CA VAL A 107 -1.02 5.99 3.17
C VAL A 107 0.12 5.93 2.18
N HIS A 108 0.54 4.72 1.86
CA HIS A 108 1.63 4.44 0.93
C HIS A 108 1.16 4.55 -0.53
N LEU A 109 2.07 4.86 -1.45
CA LEU A 109 1.85 4.81 -2.89
C LEU A 109 2.84 3.83 -3.51
N ILE A 110 2.31 2.79 -4.14
CA ILE A 110 3.07 1.75 -4.83
C ILE A 110 2.68 1.77 -6.30
N LEU A 111 3.67 1.85 -7.19
CA LEU A 111 3.48 1.71 -8.62
C LEU A 111 3.56 0.23 -8.99
N ILE A 112 2.65 -0.26 -9.83
CA ILE A 112 2.62 -1.63 -10.32
C ILE A 112 2.56 -1.65 -11.86
N ASP A 113 3.41 -2.48 -12.47
CA ASP A 113 3.32 -2.80 -13.89
C ASP A 113 2.05 -3.61 -14.14
N THR A 114 0.99 -2.91 -14.52
CA THR A 114 -0.33 -3.52 -14.69
C THR A 114 -0.38 -4.45 -15.90
N LYS A 115 0.41 -4.18 -16.95
CA LYS A 115 0.48 -5.08 -18.11
C LYS A 115 1.06 -6.41 -17.68
N TRP A 116 2.21 -6.38 -17.01
CA TRP A 116 2.82 -7.59 -16.47
C TRP A 116 1.90 -8.30 -15.48
N LEU A 117 1.22 -7.56 -14.59
CA LEU A 117 0.28 -8.16 -13.63
C LEU A 117 -0.84 -8.92 -14.35
N ILE A 118 -1.50 -8.28 -15.33
CA ILE A 118 -2.62 -8.88 -16.08
C ILE A 118 -2.15 -10.07 -16.91
N GLU A 119 -0.96 -10.03 -17.49
CA GLU A 119 -0.42 -11.14 -18.30
C GLU A 119 -0.13 -12.39 -17.45
N ASN A 120 0.14 -12.22 -16.16
CA ASN A 120 0.62 -13.30 -15.31
C ASN A 120 -0.34 -13.69 -14.16
N TYR A 121 -1.39 -12.90 -13.85
CA TYR A 121 -2.25 -13.16 -12.67
C TYR A 121 -2.95 -14.53 -12.71
N ALA A 122 -3.33 -15.02 -13.89
CA ALA A 122 -4.11 -16.25 -14.04
C ALA A 122 -3.25 -17.51 -14.14
N ARG A 123 -1.94 -17.36 -14.33
CA ARG A 123 -1.04 -18.46 -14.70
C ARG A 123 -0.34 -19.07 -13.50
N ASP A 124 -0.20 -18.31 -12.42
CA ASP A 124 0.73 -18.65 -11.36
C ASP A 124 0.24 -18.16 -9.98
N ILE A 125 -0.21 -19.09 -9.15
CA ILE A 125 -0.58 -18.83 -7.75
C ILE A 125 0.65 -18.43 -6.93
N GLU A 126 1.82 -18.97 -7.27
CA GLU A 126 3.09 -18.62 -6.62
C GLU A 126 3.43 -17.15 -6.88
N LEU A 127 3.14 -16.65 -8.09
CA LEU A 127 3.30 -15.24 -8.41
C LEU A 127 2.44 -14.34 -7.53
N ILE A 128 1.17 -14.70 -7.29
CA ILE A 128 0.28 -13.95 -6.39
C ILE A 128 0.89 -13.90 -4.99
N SER A 129 1.47 -15.00 -4.52
CA SER A 129 2.18 -15.07 -3.24
C SER A 129 3.40 -14.15 -3.22
N GLN A 130 4.23 -14.16 -4.28
CA GLN A 130 5.40 -13.30 -4.42
C GLN A 130 5.03 -11.81 -4.45
N ILE A 131 3.98 -11.44 -5.20
CA ILE A 131 3.45 -10.07 -5.25
C ILE A 131 3.01 -9.63 -3.85
N ARG A 132 2.28 -10.50 -3.14
CA ARG A 132 1.87 -10.23 -1.76
C ARG A 132 3.07 -10.00 -0.84
N GLN A 133 4.09 -10.85 -0.90
CA GLN A 133 5.28 -10.68 -0.06
C GLN A 133 6.05 -9.41 -0.41
N LYS A 134 6.16 -9.09 -1.70
CA LYS A 134 6.79 -7.85 -2.15
C LYS A 134 6.03 -6.62 -1.66
N LEU A 135 4.69 -6.60 -1.77
CA LEU A 135 3.85 -5.53 -1.23
C LEU A 135 4.08 -5.31 0.27
N ILE A 136 4.06 -6.40 1.04
CA ILE A 136 4.30 -6.36 2.48
C ILE A 136 5.68 -5.77 2.77
N GLY A 137 6.72 -6.28 2.09
CA GLY A 137 8.08 -5.77 2.25
C GLY A 137 8.24 -4.29 1.90
N LEU A 138 7.57 -3.79 0.85
CA LEU A 138 7.62 -2.38 0.48
C LEU A 138 6.98 -1.48 1.54
N ILE A 139 5.90 -1.94 2.18
CA ILE A 139 5.19 -1.19 3.23
C ILE A 139 5.95 -1.22 4.56
N ASP A 140 6.46 -2.38 4.95
CA ASP A 140 7.14 -2.56 6.24
C ASP A 140 8.58 -1.97 6.23
N ASN A 141 9.31 -2.01 5.11
CA ASN A 141 10.69 -1.50 5.05
C ASN A 141 10.79 0.03 5.13
N ASP A 142 9.74 0.76 4.74
CA ASP A 142 9.68 2.22 4.86
C ASP A 142 9.44 2.71 6.30
N GLN A 143 9.21 1.79 7.25
CA GLN A 143 9.11 2.12 8.68
C GLN A 143 10.49 2.26 9.35
N ASN A 144 11.58 1.87 8.66
CA ASN A 144 12.95 1.83 9.21
C ASN A 144 13.89 2.93 8.65
N LYS A 145 13.36 3.91 7.91
CA LYS A 145 14.09 5.08 7.41
C LYS A 145 13.50 6.37 7.98
#